data_AF-A0A5N0IXT3-F1
#
_entry.id   AF-A0A5N0IXT3-F1
#
_cell.length_a   1.000
_cell.length_b   1.000
_cell.length_c   1.000
_cell.angle_alpha   90.00
_cell.angle_beta   90.00
_cell.angle_gamma   90.00
#
_symmetry.space_group_name_H-M   'P 1'
#
loop_
_entity.id
_entity.type
_entity.pdbx_description
1 polymer ?
#
loop_
_entity_poly.entity_id
_entity_poly.type
_entity_poly.pdbx_seq_one_letter_code
_entity_poly.pdbx_strand_id
1 'polypeptide(L)'
;MPGPHPRNHGFGAGSPPRGTPDSGRADYGRSRADGAGAAAPPSAAYPGLLPPPVAYPARRRLVAGAAVAFTLISGLAAAIIYGLRQNQSTEVISDATAKTAIQGYLNALEHRDTDTIARNTLCGIYDAVQDRRPDLALARLSSDAFRKQFSDAQVTAIDKIVYWSRYQAQVLFTMRVAPAGGGQAREHLQGMAQLLAQHNQVLVCSYVLRTAGSY
;
A
#
# COMPACT_ATOMS: atom_id res chain seq x y z
N MET A 1 2.82 -41.98 -18.62
CA MET A 1 4.21 -41.64 -19.00
C MET A 1 4.47 -40.18 -18.67
N PRO A 2 5.40 -39.82 -17.78
CA PRO A 2 5.81 -38.44 -17.57
C PRO A 2 6.92 -38.04 -18.55
N GLY A 3 6.69 -36.99 -19.36
CA GLY A 3 7.71 -36.36 -20.19
C GLY A 3 8.54 -35.32 -19.43
N PRO A 4 9.75 -34.95 -19.88
CA PRO A 4 10.76 -34.33 -19.01
C PRO A 4 10.64 -32.80 -18.89
N HIS A 5 10.99 -32.27 -17.72
CA HIS A 5 11.18 -30.84 -17.51
C HIS A 5 12.46 -30.32 -18.22
N PRO A 6 12.44 -29.14 -18.88
CA PRO A 6 13.65 -28.47 -19.33
C PRO A 6 14.46 -27.92 -18.15
N ARG A 7 15.79 -27.89 -18.29
CA ARG A 7 16.72 -27.43 -17.26
C ARG A 7 17.00 -25.93 -17.41
N ASN A 8 17.13 -25.23 -16.29
CA ASN A 8 17.55 -23.82 -16.27
C ASN A 8 18.99 -23.67 -16.78
N HIS A 9 19.21 -22.78 -17.74
CA HIS A 9 20.54 -22.32 -18.15
C HIS A 9 20.95 -21.10 -17.31
N GLY A 10 22.02 -21.25 -16.53
CA GLY A 10 22.59 -20.14 -15.76
C GLY A 10 23.48 -19.25 -16.63
N PHE A 11 23.14 -17.96 -16.70
CA PHE A 11 24.00 -16.94 -17.30
C PHE A 11 24.82 -16.24 -16.22
N GLY A 12 26.07 -16.67 -16.05
CA GLY A 12 27.05 -15.97 -15.23
C GLY A 12 27.66 -14.79 -16.00
N ALA A 13 27.19 -13.58 -15.75
CA ALA A 13 27.84 -12.36 -16.23
C ALA A 13 29.04 -12.01 -15.34
N GLY A 14 30.21 -11.77 -15.95
CA GLY A 14 31.45 -11.49 -15.22
C GLY A 14 31.52 -10.06 -14.65
N SER A 15 32.36 -9.87 -13.63
CA SER A 15 32.74 -8.55 -13.10
C SER A 15 34.12 -8.60 -12.44
N PRO A 16 35.11 -7.81 -12.90
CA PRO A 16 36.39 -7.59 -12.23
C PRO A 16 36.30 -6.44 -11.18
N PRO A 17 37.34 -6.20 -10.36
CA PRO A 17 37.15 -6.26 -8.90
C PRO A 17 37.06 -4.90 -8.16
N ARG A 18 36.74 -4.96 -6.86
CA ARG A 18 36.92 -3.86 -5.89
C ARG A 18 37.77 -4.28 -4.69
N GLY A 19 38.82 -3.52 -4.45
CA GLY A 19 39.69 -3.42 -3.27
C GLY A 19 40.69 -2.30 -3.57
N THR A 20 41.15 -1.46 -2.65
CA THR A 20 40.99 -1.35 -1.17
C THR A 20 41.24 0.13 -0.83
N PRO A 21 40.77 0.70 0.30
CA PRO A 21 41.14 2.08 0.65
C PRO A 21 42.56 2.12 1.24
N ASP A 22 43.40 3.02 0.75
CA ASP A 22 44.78 3.21 1.22
C ASP A 22 44.90 4.45 2.13
N SER A 23 45.93 4.48 2.99
CA SER A 23 46.02 5.40 4.14
C SER A 23 47.45 5.84 4.48
N GLY A 24 47.63 7.15 4.75
CA GLY A 24 48.93 7.78 5.09
C GLY A 24 49.41 8.72 3.96
N ARG A 25 49.83 10.00 4.15
CA ARG A 25 50.76 10.62 5.13
C ARG A 25 52.20 10.10 4.92
N ALA A 26 53.28 10.90 4.79
CA ALA A 26 53.52 12.36 4.78
C ALA A 26 54.47 12.71 3.59
N ASP A 27 55.20 13.83 3.45
CA ASP A 27 55.36 15.12 4.17
C ASP A 27 55.86 16.20 3.18
N TYR A 28 55.83 17.50 3.53
CA TYR A 28 56.59 18.54 2.80
C TYR A 28 57.03 19.70 3.72
N GLY A 29 58.31 19.64 4.13
CA GLY A 29 59.35 20.54 3.59
C GLY A 29 59.23 22.05 3.91
N ARG A 30 60.18 22.56 4.70
CA ARG A 30 60.18 23.92 5.28
C ARG A 30 61.22 24.85 4.62
N SER A 31 60.92 26.15 4.62
CA SER A 31 61.84 27.29 4.35
C SER A 31 62.15 27.54 2.87
N ARG A 32 62.50 28.74 2.39
CA ARG A 32 62.93 29.99 3.05
C ARG A 32 62.62 31.18 2.11
N ALA A 33 62.31 32.37 2.65
CA ALA A 33 62.24 33.61 1.87
C ALA A 33 62.97 34.74 2.62
N ASP A 34 64.05 35.25 2.03
CA ASP A 34 64.77 36.46 2.46
C ASP A 34 64.50 37.58 1.44
N GLY A 35 64.54 38.85 1.85
CA GLY A 35 64.82 39.96 0.91
C GLY A 35 63.85 41.15 0.87
N ALA A 36 64.05 42.08 1.82
CA ALA A 36 64.05 43.54 1.65
C ALA A 36 62.95 44.30 0.84
N GLY A 37 62.33 45.28 1.50
CA GLY A 37 61.61 46.39 0.86
C GLY A 37 60.97 47.32 1.91
N ALA A 38 61.51 48.52 2.11
CA ALA A 38 61.11 49.43 3.19
C ALA A 38 60.58 50.78 2.68
N ALA A 39 59.50 51.30 3.29
CA ALA A 39 59.21 52.73 3.51
C ALA A 39 57.88 52.91 4.28
N ALA A 40 57.73 54.03 5.00
CA ALA A 40 56.66 54.30 5.98
C ALA A 40 55.55 55.26 5.45
N PRO A 41 54.40 55.41 6.15
CA PRO A 41 53.19 56.07 5.63
C PRO A 41 53.02 57.54 6.07
N PRO A 42 51.97 58.23 5.58
CA PRO A 42 51.10 58.94 6.53
C PRO A 42 49.59 58.84 6.23
N SER A 43 48.78 59.13 7.25
CA SER A 43 47.31 59.16 7.23
C SER A 43 46.74 60.58 7.00
N ALA A 44 45.55 60.68 6.40
CA ALA A 44 44.75 61.90 6.29
C ALA A 44 43.24 61.57 6.33
N ALA A 45 42.38 62.51 6.75
CA ALA A 45 40.99 62.21 7.13
C ALA A 45 39.94 63.20 6.59
N TYR A 46 38.70 62.70 6.43
CA TYR A 46 37.42 63.41 6.18
C TYR A 46 37.25 64.17 4.84
N PRO A 47 36.02 64.57 4.41
CA PRO A 47 34.67 64.17 4.86
C PRO A 47 33.69 63.74 3.72
N GLY A 48 32.53 63.14 4.08
CA GLY A 48 31.39 62.97 3.15
C GLY A 48 30.19 62.22 3.74
N LEU A 49 29.03 62.88 3.88
CA LEU A 49 27.81 62.29 4.43
C LEU A 49 27.10 61.37 3.42
N LEU A 50 26.63 60.20 3.87
CA LEU A 50 25.64 59.39 3.13
C LEU A 50 24.20 59.68 3.63
N PRO A 51 23.19 59.66 2.74
CA PRO A 51 21.80 59.84 3.12
C PRO A 51 21.25 58.64 3.93
N PRO A 52 20.20 58.84 4.76
CA PRO A 52 19.72 57.82 5.68
C PRO A 52 19.06 56.63 4.94
N PRO A 53 19.26 55.39 5.42
CA PRO A 53 18.70 54.20 4.80
C PRO A 53 17.17 54.08 5.03
N VAL A 54 16.44 53.86 3.94
CA VAL A 54 14.99 53.62 4.00
C VAL A 54 14.72 52.18 4.47
N ALA A 55 13.94 52.01 5.53
CA ALA A 55 13.69 50.70 6.13
C ALA A 55 12.74 49.83 5.27
N TYR A 56 13.26 48.75 4.69
CA TYR A 56 12.45 47.76 3.96
C TYR A 56 11.83 46.74 4.94
N PRO A 57 10.51 46.43 4.87
CA PRO A 57 9.88 45.50 5.80
C PRO A 57 10.45 44.08 5.69
N ALA A 58 10.77 43.48 6.84
CA ALA A 58 11.57 42.26 6.91
C ALA A 58 10.82 41.00 6.40
N ARG A 59 11.35 40.38 5.35
CA ARG A 59 10.85 39.13 4.72
C ARG A 59 10.79 37.91 5.66
N ARG A 60 11.31 38.02 6.89
CA ARG A 60 11.50 36.92 7.86
C ARG A 60 10.20 36.21 8.25
N ARG A 61 9.06 36.91 8.26
CA ARG A 61 7.74 36.32 8.58
C ARG A 61 7.20 35.38 7.49
N LEU A 62 7.48 35.67 6.21
CA LEU A 62 7.06 34.82 5.09
C LEU A 62 7.87 33.51 5.04
N VAL A 63 9.18 33.59 5.31
CA VAL A 63 10.05 32.41 5.38
C VAL A 63 9.63 31.47 6.52
N ALA A 64 9.28 32.02 7.68
CA ALA A 64 8.77 31.23 8.81
C ALA A 64 7.44 30.53 8.48
N GLY A 65 6.48 31.23 7.85
CA GLY A 65 5.21 30.63 7.42
C GLY A 65 5.39 29.51 6.40
N ALA A 66 6.28 29.70 5.42
CA ALA A 66 6.62 28.68 4.42
C ALA A 66 7.24 27.43 5.08
N ALA A 67 8.19 27.60 6.01
CA ALA A 67 8.82 26.49 6.71
C ALA A 67 7.80 25.62 7.47
N VAL A 68 6.88 26.25 8.22
CA VAL A 68 5.81 25.54 8.94
C VAL A 68 4.91 24.77 7.96
N ALA A 69 4.47 25.39 6.86
CA ALA A 69 3.67 24.73 5.84
C ALA A 69 4.39 23.50 5.25
N PHE A 70 5.68 23.60 4.92
CA PHE A 70 6.46 22.47 4.43
C PHE A 70 6.59 21.34 5.46
N THR A 71 6.79 21.64 6.75
CA THR A 71 6.84 20.60 7.79
C THR A 71 5.51 19.86 7.95
N LEU A 72 4.38 20.57 7.87
CA LEU A 72 3.04 19.97 7.92
C LEU A 72 2.77 19.09 6.71
N ILE A 73 3.04 19.57 5.50
CA ILE A 73 2.86 18.82 4.24
C ILE A 73 3.76 17.57 4.23
N SER A 74 5.02 17.71 4.62
CA SER A 74 5.97 16.59 4.67
C SER A 74 5.59 15.56 5.73
N GLY A 75 5.10 16.00 6.91
CA GLY A 75 4.57 15.12 7.93
C GLY A 75 3.32 14.35 7.49
N LEU A 76 2.39 15.01 6.80
CA LEU A 76 1.18 14.37 6.27
C LEU A 76 1.51 13.35 5.16
N ALA A 77 2.40 13.72 4.24
CA ALA A 77 2.90 12.82 3.20
C ALA A 77 3.65 11.62 3.79
N ALA A 78 4.49 11.84 4.81
CA ALA A 78 5.17 10.78 5.54
C ALA A 78 4.18 9.84 6.24
N ALA A 79 3.13 10.36 6.89
CA ALA A 79 2.09 9.54 7.52
C ALA A 79 1.34 8.65 6.52
N ILE A 80 0.97 9.20 5.34
CA ILE A 80 0.34 8.43 4.26
C ILE A 80 1.29 7.34 3.74
N ILE A 81 2.55 7.69 3.45
CA ILE A 81 3.56 6.74 2.98
C ILE A 81 3.87 5.67 4.04
N TYR A 82 3.85 6.02 5.32
CA TYR A 82 4.10 5.08 6.43
C TYR A 82 2.91 4.13 6.61
N GLY A 83 1.66 4.62 6.57
CA GLY A 83 0.47 3.78 6.53
C GLY A 83 0.45 2.79 5.35
N LEU A 84 0.97 3.20 4.18
CA LEU A 84 1.14 2.32 3.02
C LEU A 84 2.30 1.31 3.17
N ARG A 85 3.33 1.62 3.98
CA ARG A 85 4.47 0.72 4.26
C ARG A 85 4.22 -0.25 5.41
N GLN A 86 3.39 0.10 6.39
CA GLN A 86 3.00 -0.82 7.48
C GLN A 86 2.31 -2.09 6.95
N ASN A 87 1.66 -2.00 5.77
CA ASN A 87 1.07 -3.14 5.07
C ASN A 87 2.08 -4.07 4.36
N GLN A 88 3.40 -3.85 4.50
CA GLN A 88 4.43 -4.62 3.79
C GLN A 88 5.03 -5.79 4.60
N SER A 89 4.34 -6.23 5.67
CA SER A 89 4.71 -7.42 6.46
C SER A 89 4.10 -8.72 5.90
N THR A 90 4.56 -9.10 4.71
CA THR A 90 4.70 -10.48 4.17
C THR A 90 3.57 -11.52 4.28
N GLU A 91 2.30 -11.14 4.46
CA GLU A 91 1.18 -12.05 4.14
C GLU A 91 0.11 -11.34 3.31
N VAL A 92 -0.08 -11.79 2.06
CA VAL A 92 -0.97 -11.12 1.09
C VAL A 92 -2.45 -11.36 1.42
N ILE A 93 -2.73 -12.40 2.21
CA ILE A 93 -4.03 -12.69 2.79
C ILE A 93 -3.83 -12.77 4.31
N SER A 94 -4.10 -11.67 5.00
CA SER A 94 -4.22 -11.57 6.47
C SER A 94 -5.69 -11.45 6.88
N ASP A 95 -6.01 -11.64 8.16
CA ASP A 95 -7.37 -11.44 8.73
C ASP A 95 -8.01 -10.12 8.30
N ALA A 96 -7.26 -9.02 8.34
CA ALA A 96 -7.77 -7.70 7.95
C ALA A 96 -8.14 -7.67 6.46
N THR A 97 -7.25 -8.11 5.58
CA THR A 97 -7.52 -8.15 4.13
C THR A 97 -8.61 -9.15 3.76
N ALA A 98 -8.68 -10.29 4.45
CA ALA A 98 -9.72 -11.30 4.27
C ALA A 98 -11.09 -10.73 4.66
N LYS A 99 -11.18 -10.09 5.85
CA LYS A 99 -12.40 -9.41 6.31
C LYS A 99 -12.85 -8.33 5.35
N THR A 100 -11.95 -7.48 4.86
CA THR A 100 -12.28 -6.44 3.88
C THR A 100 -12.75 -7.03 2.54
N ALA A 101 -12.08 -8.06 2.01
CA ALA A 101 -12.48 -8.70 0.76
C ALA A 101 -13.85 -9.38 0.85
N ILE A 102 -14.08 -10.16 1.92
CA ILE A 102 -15.36 -10.84 2.17
C ILE A 102 -16.48 -9.83 2.38
N GLN A 103 -16.26 -8.77 3.17
CA GLN A 103 -17.25 -7.71 3.35
C GLN A 103 -17.55 -6.99 2.03
N GLY A 104 -16.54 -6.66 1.22
CA GLY A 104 -16.74 -6.03 -0.09
C GLY A 104 -17.58 -6.89 -1.03
N TYR A 105 -17.36 -8.21 -1.03
CA TYR A 105 -18.16 -9.16 -1.80
C TYR A 105 -19.61 -9.27 -1.30
N LEU A 106 -19.82 -9.31 0.03
CA LEU A 106 -21.17 -9.31 0.62
C LEU A 106 -21.94 -8.02 0.30
N ASN A 107 -21.28 -6.86 0.39
CA ASN A 107 -21.87 -5.58 0.00
C ASN A 107 -22.26 -5.58 -1.49
N ALA A 108 -21.43 -6.16 -2.37
CA ALA A 108 -21.74 -6.29 -3.80
C ALA A 108 -22.99 -7.17 -4.04
N LEU A 109 -23.14 -8.27 -3.29
CA LEU A 109 -24.34 -9.12 -3.31
C LEU A 109 -25.60 -8.37 -2.84
N GLU A 110 -25.50 -7.57 -1.78
CA GLU A 110 -26.60 -6.75 -1.26
C GLU A 110 -27.05 -5.66 -2.26
N HIS A 111 -26.07 -4.98 -2.88
CA HIS A 111 -26.29 -3.82 -3.75
C HIS A 111 -26.51 -4.17 -5.23
N ARG A 112 -26.53 -5.47 -5.59
CA ARG A 112 -26.62 -5.96 -6.98
C ARG A 112 -25.49 -5.46 -7.89
N ASP A 113 -24.29 -5.30 -7.36
CA ASP A 113 -23.10 -4.98 -8.18
C ASP A 113 -22.59 -6.24 -8.91
N THR A 114 -23.22 -6.50 -10.06
CA THR A 114 -22.95 -7.72 -10.85
C THR A 114 -21.57 -7.77 -11.47
N ASP A 115 -20.91 -6.62 -11.69
CA ASP A 115 -19.55 -6.57 -12.25
C ASP A 115 -18.54 -6.94 -11.16
N THR A 116 -18.67 -6.36 -9.95
CA THR A 116 -17.82 -6.74 -8.80
C THR A 116 -18.03 -8.20 -8.39
N ILE A 117 -19.28 -8.70 -8.36
CA ILE A 117 -19.56 -10.12 -8.09
C ILE A 117 -18.87 -11.00 -9.14
N ALA A 118 -19.08 -10.75 -10.45
CA ALA A 118 -18.53 -11.59 -11.50
C ALA A 118 -16.99 -11.59 -11.54
N ARG A 119 -16.35 -10.45 -11.24
CA ARG A 119 -14.88 -10.36 -11.09
C ARG A 119 -14.34 -11.21 -9.95
N ASN A 120 -15.06 -11.24 -8.82
CA ASN A 120 -14.71 -12.04 -7.66
C ASN A 120 -14.91 -13.54 -7.94
N THR A 121 -16.08 -13.96 -8.43
CA THR A 121 -16.39 -15.37 -8.71
C THR A 121 -15.52 -15.97 -9.81
N LEU A 122 -15.05 -15.16 -10.77
CA LEU A 122 -14.07 -15.57 -11.77
C LEU A 122 -12.61 -15.39 -11.32
N CYS A 123 -12.33 -15.12 -10.05
CA CYS A 123 -10.95 -15.08 -9.53
C CYS A 123 -10.00 -14.19 -10.37
N GLY A 124 -10.48 -13.09 -10.94
CA GLY A 124 -9.67 -12.19 -11.77
C GLY A 124 -9.48 -12.59 -13.24
N ILE A 125 -10.09 -13.66 -13.75
CA ILE A 125 -10.09 -13.95 -15.21
C ILE A 125 -11.19 -13.20 -15.99
N TYR A 126 -12.11 -12.52 -15.30
CA TYR A 126 -13.28 -11.85 -15.90
C TYR A 126 -12.94 -10.93 -17.08
N ASP A 127 -11.85 -10.17 -17.02
CA ASP A 127 -11.47 -9.27 -18.12
C ASP A 127 -10.96 -10.02 -19.36
N ALA A 128 -10.46 -11.24 -19.21
CA ALA A 128 -10.00 -12.10 -20.30
C ALA A 128 -11.12 -12.94 -20.94
N VAL A 129 -12.30 -13.03 -20.32
CA VAL A 129 -13.46 -13.75 -20.88
C VAL A 129 -14.10 -12.93 -22.00
N GLN A 130 -14.30 -13.57 -23.16
CA GLN A 130 -14.88 -12.97 -24.36
C GLN A 130 -16.39 -12.73 -24.24
N ASP A 131 -17.16 -13.73 -23.77
CA ASP A 131 -18.59 -13.59 -23.52
C ASP A 131 -18.88 -13.67 -22.03
N ARG A 132 -19.10 -12.51 -21.41
CA ARG A 132 -19.33 -12.34 -19.97
C ARG A 132 -20.82 -12.42 -19.59
N ARG A 133 -21.72 -12.64 -20.55
CA ARG A 133 -23.17 -12.70 -20.30
C ARG A 133 -23.56 -13.85 -19.36
N PRO A 134 -22.97 -15.06 -19.44
CA PRO A 134 -23.24 -16.13 -18.47
C PRO A 134 -22.82 -15.75 -17.05
N ASP A 135 -21.64 -15.13 -16.88
CA ASP A 135 -21.10 -14.75 -15.57
C ASP A 135 -21.90 -13.62 -14.93
N LEU A 136 -22.32 -12.63 -15.73
CA LEU A 136 -23.23 -11.58 -15.27
C LEU A 136 -24.62 -12.12 -14.90
N ALA A 137 -25.11 -13.15 -15.59
CA ALA A 137 -26.36 -13.83 -15.22
C ALA A 137 -26.22 -14.62 -13.91
N LEU A 138 -25.10 -15.33 -13.72
CA LEU A 138 -24.78 -16.03 -12.46
C LEU A 138 -24.62 -15.04 -11.30
N ALA A 139 -23.93 -13.91 -11.51
CA ALA A 139 -23.78 -12.84 -10.55
C ALA A 139 -25.15 -12.28 -10.12
N ARG A 140 -26.04 -11.98 -11.07
CA ARG A 140 -27.43 -11.57 -10.79
C ARG A 140 -28.18 -12.61 -9.94
N LEU A 141 -28.10 -13.89 -10.32
CA LEU A 141 -28.75 -14.97 -9.60
C LEU A 141 -28.23 -15.09 -8.15
N SER A 142 -26.92 -14.96 -7.94
CA SER A 142 -26.30 -15.02 -6.62
C SER A 142 -26.73 -13.85 -5.72
N SER A 143 -26.77 -12.63 -6.27
CA SER A 143 -27.26 -11.44 -5.57
C SER A 143 -28.76 -11.55 -5.25
N ASP A 144 -29.60 -12.00 -6.19
CA ASP A 144 -31.02 -12.18 -5.93
C ASP A 144 -31.31 -13.32 -4.96
N ALA A 145 -30.50 -14.39 -4.94
CA ALA A 145 -30.60 -15.45 -3.94
C ALA A 145 -30.20 -14.95 -2.54
N PHE A 146 -29.09 -14.22 -2.44
CA PHE A 146 -28.65 -13.57 -1.21
C PHE A 146 -29.70 -12.60 -0.67
N ARG A 147 -30.21 -11.69 -1.52
CA ARG A 147 -31.20 -10.66 -1.16
C ARG A 147 -32.60 -11.21 -0.85
N LYS A 148 -32.89 -12.47 -1.21
CA LYS A 148 -34.11 -13.19 -0.75
C LYS A 148 -33.97 -13.72 0.67
N GLN A 149 -32.74 -13.96 1.13
CA GLN A 149 -32.47 -14.49 2.46
C GLN A 149 -32.13 -13.36 3.44
N PHE A 150 -31.31 -12.40 3.01
CA PHE A 150 -30.72 -11.36 3.85
C PHE A 150 -30.87 -9.96 3.23
N SER A 151 -31.05 -8.94 4.07
CA SER A 151 -31.12 -7.53 3.70
C SER A 151 -29.83 -6.75 4.04
N ASP A 152 -29.04 -7.25 4.98
CA ASP A 152 -27.71 -6.75 5.41
C ASP A 152 -26.85 -7.95 5.82
N ALA A 153 -25.54 -7.88 5.60
CA ALA A 153 -24.57 -8.83 6.14
C ALA A 153 -23.25 -8.17 6.51
N GLN A 154 -22.81 -8.37 7.75
CA GLN A 154 -21.57 -7.80 8.26
C GLN A 154 -20.67 -8.88 8.84
N VAL A 155 -19.44 -8.99 8.34
CA VAL A 155 -18.39 -9.88 8.87
C VAL A 155 -17.98 -9.37 10.25
N THR A 156 -18.22 -10.17 11.30
CA THR A 156 -17.85 -9.81 12.67
C THR A 156 -16.42 -10.25 12.95
N ALA A 157 -16.08 -11.51 12.67
CA ALA A 157 -14.77 -12.10 12.95
C ALA A 157 -14.26 -12.99 11.79
N ILE A 158 -12.94 -13.14 11.71
CA ILE A 158 -12.30 -14.23 10.96
C ILE A 158 -11.96 -15.31 11.99
N ASP A 159 -12.49 -16.51 11.81
CA ASP A 159 -12.35 -17.59 12.79
C ASP A 159 -11.11 -18.44 12.52
N LYS A 160 -10.80 -18.67 11.24
CA LYS A 160 -9.63 -19.43 10.81
C LYS A 160 -9.28 -19.18 9.35
N ILE A 161 -8.00 -19.00 9.06
CA ILE A 161 -7.46 -19.05 7.69
C ILE A 161 -6.70 -20.38 7.49
N VAL A 162 -6.92 -21.02 6.34
CA VAL A 162 -6.22 -22.23 5.90
C VAL A 162 -5.55 -21.92 4.55
N TYR A 163 -4.25 -21.69 4.57
CA TYR A 163 -3.47 -21.39 3.37
C TYR A 163 -3.21 -22.66 2.55
N TRP A 164 -3.51 -22.60 1.26
CA TRP A 164 -3.14 -23.62 0.27
C TRP A 164 -1.87 -23.21 -0.50
N SER A 165 -1.67 -21.90 -0.67
CA SER A 165 -0.44 -21.31 -1.18
C SER A 165 -0.28 -19.89 -0.63
N ARG A 166 0.84 -19.22 -0.97
CA ARG A 166 1.09 -17.82 -0.59
C ARG A 166 0.00 -16.84 -1.07
N TYR A 167 -0.77 -17.22 -2.09
CA TYR A 167 -1.79 -16.38 -2.72
C TYR A 167 -3.19 -17.01 -2.67
N GLN A 168 -3.36 -18.19 -2.09
CA GLN A 168 -4.65 -18.88 -2.01
C GLN A 168 -4.90 -19.35 -0.59
N ALA A 169 -6.03 -18.95 -0.03
CA ALA A 169 -6.45 -19.36 1.30
C ALA A 169 -7.96 -19.62 1.36
N GLN A 170 -8.34 -20.53 2.22
CA GLN A 170 -9.73 -20.81 2.56
C GLN A 170 -10.00 -20.26 3.96
N VAL A 171 -11.01 -19.40 4.08
CA VAL A 171 -11.29 -18.63 5.29
C VAL A 171 -12.64 -19.05 5.85
N LEU A 172 -12.64 -19.49 7.12
CA LEU A 172 -13.83 -19.57 7.95
C LEU A 172 -14.00 -18.22 8.63
N PHE A 173 -15.19 -17.64 8.51
CA PHE A 173 -15.53 -16.36 9.12
C PHE A 173 -16.91 -16.42 9.76
N THR A 174 -17.09 -15.58 10.77
CA THR A 174 -18.37 -15.36 11.43
C THR A 174 -18.91 -14.00 11.01
N MET A 175 -20.21 -13.94 10.77
CA MET A 175 -20.94 -12.74 10.36
C MET A 175 -22.28 -12.63 11.11
N ARG A 176 -22.80 -11.41 11.12
CA ARG A 176 -24.19 -11.10 11.47
C ARG A 176 -24.96 -10.77 10.21
N VAL A 177 -26.25 -11.09 10.17
CA VAL A 177 -27.13 -10.79 9.02
C VAL A 177 -28.51 -10.33 9.46
N ALA A 178 -29.08 -9.37 8.73
CA ALA A 178 -30.50 -9.04 8.85
C ALA A 178 -31.33 -9.90 7.87
N PRO A 179 -32.42 -10.55 8.28
CA PRO A 179 -33.29 -11.28 7.35
C PRO A 179 -34.01 -10.35 6.36
N ALA A 180 -34.18 -10.80 5.11
CA ALA A 180 -34.86 -10.01 4.07
C ALA A 180 -36.34 -9.74 4.38
N GLY A 181 -37.03 -10.67 5.08
CA GLY A 181 -38.42 -10.53 5.50
C GLY A 181 -38.64 -9.69 6.76
N GLY A 182 -37.59 -9.07 7.30
CA GLY A 182 -37.60 -8.45 8.63
C GLY A 182 -37.49 -9.48 9.77
N GLY A 183 -37.25 -9.00 10.98
CA GLY A 183 -37.02 -9.80 12.18
C GLY A 183 -35.71 -9.44 12.88
N GLN A 184 -35.36 -10.19 13.93
CA GLN A 184 -34.09 -10.01 14.65
C GLN A 184 -32.91 -10.39 13.76
N ALA A 185 -31.80 -9.65 13.90
CA ALA A 185 -30.55 -10.01 13.24
C ALA A 185 -30.07 -11.39 13.74
N ARG A 186 -29.59 -12.22 12.82
CA ARG A 186 -28.94 -13.49 13.15
C ARG A 186 -27.47 -13.23 13.36
N GLU A 187 -27.08 -13.19 14.63
CA GLU A 187 -25.69 -13.13 15.05
C GLU A 187 -25.02 -14.52 14.90
N HIS A 188 -23.69 -14.53 14.81
CA HIS A 188 -22.87 -15.75 14.79
C HIS A 188 -23.13 -16.75 13.64
N LEU A 189 -23.59 -16.31 12.47
CA LEU A 189 -23.63 -17.19 11.30
C LEU A 189 -22.23 -17.40 10.72
N GLN A 190 -21.85 -18.65 10.48
CA GLN A 190 -20.57 -18.98 9.85
C GLN A 190 -20.67 -19.10 8.34
N GLY A 191 -19.66 -18.55 7.65
CA GLY A 191 -19.44 -18.69 6.23
C GLY A 191 -18.04 -19.22 5.94
N MET A 192 -17.89 -19.85 4.78
CA MET A 192 -16.62 -20.22 4.19
C MET A 192 -16.42 -19.40 2.91
N ALA A 193 -15.27 -18.75 2.79
CA ALA A 193 -14.81 -18.08 1.58
C ALA A 193 -13.53 -18.74 1.05
N GLN A 194 -13.38 -18.80 -0.27
CA GLN A 194 -12.09 -19.08 -0.91
C GLN A 194 -11.54 -17.78 -1.46
N LEU A 195 -10.32 -17.43 -1.06
CA LEU A 195 -9.67 -16.18 -1.40
C LEU A 195 -8.48 -16.43 -2.33
N LEU A 196 -8.37 -15.60 -3.36
CA LEU A 196 -7.20 -15.51 -4.24
C LEU A 196 -6.63 -14.09 -4.18
N ALA A 197 -5.34 -13.98 -3.86
CA ALA A 197 -4.60 -12.73 -3.96
C ALA A 197 -3.97 -12.59 -5.35
N GLN A 198 -4.35 -11.55 -6.09
CA GLN A 198 -3.84 -11.28 -7.44
C GLN A 198 -3.78 -9.77 -7.69
N HIS A 199 -2.74 -9.28 -8.38
CA HIS A 199 -2.55 -7.86 -8.71
C HIS A 199 -2.72 -6.89 -7.52
N ASN A 200 -2.23 -7.29 -6.34
CA ASN A 200 -2.33 -6.54 -5.08
C ASN A 200 -3.79 -6.33 -4.58
N GLN A 201 -4.71 -7.19 -5.00
CA GLN A 201 -6.09 -7.29 -4.52
C GLN A 201 -6.36 -8.69 -3.98
N VAL A 202 -7.34 -8.84 -3.10
CA VAL A 202 -7.82 -10.14 -2.60
C VAL A 202 -9.25 -10.34 -3.08
N LEU A 203 -9.49 -11.39 -3.86
CA LEU A 203 -10.74 -11.70 -4.53
C LEU A 203 -11.42 -12.90 -3.87
N VAL A 204 -12.75 -12.86 -3.75
CA VAL A 204 -13.59 -13.93 -3.22
C VAL A 204 -14.02 -14.86 -4.36
N CYS A 205 -13.20 -15.85 -4.65
CA CYS A 205 -13.42 -16.88 -5.67
C CYS A 205 -14.69 -17.71 -5.46
N SER A 206 -15.00 -18.01 -4.20
CA SER A 206 -16.14 -18.84 -3.82
C SER A 206 -16.61 -18.45 -2.43
N TYR A 207 -17.90 -18.59 -2.20
CA TYR A 207 -18.58 -18.24 -0.96
C TYR A 207 -19.70 -19.25 -0.71
N VAL A 208 -19.70 -19.83 0.49
CA VAL A 208 -20.73 -20.79 0.93
C VAL A 208 -21.10 -20.47 2.38
N LEU A 209 -22.38 -20.33 2.65
CA LEU A 209 -22.87 -20.21 4.03
C LEU A 209 -23.01 -21.56 4.69
N ARG A 210 -22.44 -21.67 5.89
CA ARG A 210 -22.72 -22.77 6.81
C ARG A 210 -23.85 -22.33 7.72
N THR A 211 -25.06 -22.29 7.17
CA THR A 211 -26.26 -22.25 8.00
C THR A 211 -26.28 -23.53 8.83
N ALA A 212 -25.96 -23.42 10.12
CA ALA A 212 -26.22 -24.49 11.07
C ALA A 212 -27.73 -24.74 11.05
N GLY A 213 -28.13 -25.85 10.45
CA GLY A 213 -29.53 -26.20 10.29
C GLY A 213 -30.14 -26.53 11.64
N SER A 214 -30.84 -25.58 12.24
CA SER A 214 -31.97 -25.91 13.11
C SER A 214 -33.08 -26.47 12.22
N TYR A 215 -33.01 -27.77 11.98
CA TYR A 215 -34.14 -28.59 11.56
C TYR A 215 -35.10 -28.79 12.74
#